data_AF-A0A418KMN7-F1
#
_entry.id   AF-A0A418KMN7-F1
#
_cell.length_a   1.000
_cell.length_b   1.000
_cell.length_c   1.000
_cell.angle_alpha   90.00
_cell.angle_beta   90.00
_cell.angle_gamma   90.00
#
_symmetry.space_group_name_H-M   'P 1'
#
loop_
_entity.id
_entity.type
_entity.pdbx_description
1 polymer ?
#
loop_
_entity_poly.entity_id
_entity_poly.type
_entity_poly.pdbx_seq_one_letter_code
_entity_poly.pdbx_strand_id
1 'polypeptide(L)'
;MSRPDLRVPATRDGRPPRQPGTGAGQHPAPPQRPGQAPTDAPVPAASGRPGTGCLQRQGHAPTGAPDPTATRQTGIGTARWAADHAGHRPGHAFARQRPGRATGLWSDRGSATLELAVLAPGLLLLIALIALAGRYAVADGAVDQAAAEAARAASLQRTPAAGRDAAAEVARSALAGQGLSCLRTEVDVDVSGLRAPPGQRGRVTVTVRCPLRVADLPLRVPAITLTATAVSPVDTYRER
;
A
#
# COMPACT_ATOMS: atom_id res chain seq x y z
N MET A 1 -64.57 -33.79 11.02
CA MET A 1 -63.50 -34.02 10.03
C MET A 1 -62.19 -33.70 10.73
N SER A 2 -61.73 -34.60 11.60
CA SER A 2 -60.71 -35.64 11.37
C SER A 2 -59.28 -35.10 11.48
N ARG A 3 -58.66 -35.42 12.62
CA ARG A 3 -57.21 -35.42 12.88
C ARG A 3 -56.48 -36.31 11.85
N PRO A 4 -55.14 -36.16 11.79
CA PRO A 4 -54.36 -37.34 12.11
C PRO A 4 -53.27 -37.08 13.16
N ASP A 5 -53.23 -38.01 14.11
CA ASP A 5 -52.15 -38.26 15.06
C ASP A 5 -50.86 -38.63 14.34
N LEU A 6 -49.75 -37.94 14.63
CA LEU A 6 -48.41 -38.51 14.43
C LEU A 6 -47.91 -39.10 15.74
N ARG A 7 -47.95 -40.43 15.82
CA ARG A 7 -47.19 -41.23 16.80
C ARG A 7 -45.70 -41.15 16.45
N VAL A 8 -44.91 -40.63 17.38
CA VAL A 8 -43.45 -40.81 17.41
C VAL A 8 -43.15 -42.11 18.16
N PRO A 9 -42.41 -43.08 17.58
CA PRO A 9 -41.95 -44.25 18.31
C PRO A 9 -40.80 -43.89 19.26
N ALA A 10 -40.95 -44.27 20.53
CA ALA A 10 -39.91 -44.18 21.55
C ALA A 10 -38.80 -45.19 21.24
N THR A 11 -37.62 -44.71 20.82
CA THR A 11 -36.39 -45.50 20.85
C THR A 11 -35.92 -45.61 22.29
N ARG A 12 -36.17 -46.79 22.85
CA ARG A 12 -35.67 -47.28 24.12
C ARG A 12 -34.21 -47.65 23.92
N ASP A 13 -33.30 -46.70 24.12
CA ASP A 13 -31.88 -47.00 24.28
C ASP A 13 -31.34 -46.26 25.51
N GLY A 14 -31.30 -47.00 26.62
CA GLY A 14 -30.95 -46.52 27.95
C GLY A 14 -29.46 -46.30 28.11
N ARG A 15 -28.89 -45.31 27.41
CA ARG A 15 -27.49 -44.90 27.60
C ARG A 15 -27.42 -43.57 28.35
N PRO A 16 -26.90 -43.54 29.60
CA PRO A 16 -26.77 -42.29 30.34
C PRO A 16 -25.73 -41.36 29.69
N PRO A 17 -25.90 -40.02 29.77
CA PRO A 17 -24.89 -39.07 29.31
C PRO A 17 -23.65 -39.15 30.22
N ARG A 18 -22.48 -39.42 29.64
CA ARG A 18 -21.18 -39.21 30.32
C ARG A 18 -20.87 -37.71 30.36
N GLN A 19 -20.81 -37.13 31.55
CA GLN A 19 -20.08 -35.91 31.86
C GLN A 19 -19.11 -36.19 33.03
N PRO A 20 -18.21 -35.27 33.40
CA PRO A 20 -17.06 -34.80 32.64
C PRO A 20 -15.76 -35.17 33.40
N GLY A 21 -14.76 -35.67 32.67
CA GLY A 21 -13.44 -35.94 33.25
C GLY A 21 -12.71 -34.63 33.57
N THR A 22 -12.74 -34.22 34.84
CA THR A 22 -11.84 -33.23 35.43
C THR A 22 -10.45 -33.85 35.55
N GLY A 23 -9.72 -33.87 34.45
CA GLY A 23 -8.29 -34.20 34.40
C GLY A 23 -7.48 -32.91 34.31
N ALA A 24 -7.33 -32.22 35.43
CA ALA A 24 -6.40 -31.11 35.57
C ALA A 24 -4.95 -31.64 35.56
N GLY A 25 -4.44 -31.94 34.37
CA GLY A 25 -3.00 -32.06 34.13
C GLY A 25 -2.41 -30.65 33.99
N GLN A 26 -2.00 -30.06 35.10
CA GLN A 26 -1.19 -28.84 35.10
C GLN A 26 0.20 -29.20 34.55
N HIS A 27 0.40 -29.00 33.25
CA HIS A 27 1.75 -28.85 32.73
C HIS A 27 2.26 -27.47 33.14
N PRO A 28 3.37 -27.36 33.89
CA PRO A 28 4.00 -26.07 34.12
C PRO A 28 4.45 -25.49 32.78
N ALA A 29 4.08 -24.23 32.56
CA ALA A 29 4.56 -23.44 31.43
C ALA A 29 6.10 -23.37 31.44
N PRO A 30 6.77 -23.39 30.27
CA PRO A 30 8.19 -23.09 30.21
C PRO A 30 8.45 -21.67 30.72
N PRO A 31 9.59 -21.42 31.40
CA PRO A 31 9.92 -20.09 31.89
C PRO A 31 9.99 -19.10 30.73
N GLN A 32 9.14 -18.06 30.78
CA GLN A 32 9.24 -16.93 29.88
C GLN A 32 10.59 -16.25 30.12
N ARG A 33 11.41 -16.12 29.08
CA ARG A 33 12.62 -15.31 29.13
C ARG A 33 12.23 -13.87 29.49
N PRO A 34 12.79 -13.28 30.54
CA PRO A 34 12.65 -11.85 30.78
C PRO A 34 13.54 -11.10 29.77
N GLY A 35 12.93 -10.17 29.04
CA GLY A 35 13.65 -9.09 28.38
C GLY A 35 13.72 -9.18 26.86
N GLN A 36 12.67 -8.75 26.18
CA GLN A 36 12.81 -7.85 25.03
C GLN A 36 11.79 -6.73 25.19
N ALA A 37 12.29 -5.53 25.47
CA ALA A 37 11.52 -4.30 25.46
C ALA A 37 10.89 -4.09 24.07
N PRO A 38 9.73 -3.42 23.98
CA PRO A 38 9.21 -2.97 22.69
C PRO A 38 10.18 -1.90 22.14
N THR A 39 11.04 -2.28 21.21
CA THR A 39 11.70 -1.30 20.35
C THR A 39 10.66 -0.84 19.33
N ASP A 40 9.95 0.23 19.69
CA ASP A 40 9.30 1.14 18.74
C ASP A 40 10.40 1.77 17.88
N ALA A 41 10.80 1.05 16.83
CA ALA A 41 11.60 1.58 15.75
C ALA A 41 10.71 1.70 14.51
N PRO A 42 10.54 2.89 13.91
CA PRO A 42 9.86 3.02 12.64
C PRO A 42 10.66 2.26 11.58
N VAL A 43 10.03 1.26 10.94
CA VAL A 43 10.59 0.57 9.79
C VAL A 43 10.66 1.58 8.64
N PRO A 44 11.84 1.92 8.09
CA PRO A 44 11.92 2.81 6.94
C PRO A 44 11.29 2.12 5.73
N ALA A 45 10.38 2.85 5.08
CA ALA A 45 9.72 2.46 3.85
C ALA A 45 10.77 2.08 2.79
N ALA A 46 10.84 0.79 2.45
CA ALA A 46 11.62 0.30 1.33
C ALA A 46 10.91 0.70 0.04
N SER A 47 11.36 1.79 -0.59
CA SER A 47 11.00 2.12 -1.96
C SER A 47 11.49 1.01 -2.89
N GLY A 48 10.59 0.14 -3.32
CA GLY A 48 10.85 -0.87 -4.35
C GLY A 48 11.21 -0.20 -5.67
N ARG A 49 12.44 -0.41 -6.14
CA ARG A 49 12.86 -0.06 -7.50
C ARG A 49 12.24 -1.04 -8.51
N PRO A 50 11.83 -0.60 -9.71
CA PRO A 50 11.39 -1.50 -10.76
C PRO A 50 12.55 -2.39 -11.21
N GLY A 51 12.31 -3.71 -11.23
CA GLY A 51 13.26 -4.71 -11.67
C GLY A 51 13.52 -4.62 -13.17
N THR A 52 14.65 -4.02 -13.56
CA THR A 52 15.27 -4.25 -14.85
C THR A 52 15.92 -5.62 -14.84
N GLY A 53 15.55 -6.44 -15.83
CA GLY A 53 15.98 -7.84 -15.94
C GLY A 53 17.48 -8.04 -15.86
N CYS A 54 17.89 -9.08 -15.15
CA CYS A 54 19.24 -9.61 -15.17
C CYS A 54 19.53 -10.22 -16.55
N LEU A 55 20.05 -9.42 -17.48
CA LEU A 55 20.86 -9.93 -18.59
C LEU A 55 22.21 -10.36 -18.01
N GLN A 56 22.37 -11.67 -17.92
CA GLN A 56 23.53 -12.35 -17.37
C GLN A 56 24.74 -12.16 -18.30
N ARG A 57 25.55 -11.13 -18.01
CA ARG A 57 26.85 -10.92 -18.67
C ARG A 57 27.91 -11.76 -17.97
N GLN A 58 28.28 -12.88 -18.57
CA GLN A 58 29.43 -13.68 -18.12
C GLN A 58 30.71 -12.88 -18.38
N GLY A 59 31.32 -12.34 -17.32
CA GLY A 59 32.62 -11.68 -17.36
C GLY A 59 33.66 -12.54 -16.65
N HIS A 60 34.63 -13.05 -17.40
CA HIS A 60 35.79 -13.76 -16.88
C HIS A 60 36.62 -12.85 -15.95
N ALA A 61 37.06 -13.40 -14.82
CA ALA A 61 37.95 -12.73 -13.87
C ALA A 61 39.41 -12.76 -14.35
N PRO A 62 40.14 -11.63 -14.29
CA PRO A 62 41.60 -11.67 -14.25
C PRO A 62 42.09 -11.66 -12.80
N THR A 63 42.87 -12.69 -12.46
CA THR A 63 43.63 -12.84 -11.23
C THR A 63 44.81 -11.86 -11.26
N GLY A 64 44.81 -10.85 -10.38
CA GLY A 64 45.93 -9.95 -10.19
C GLY A 64 45.96 -9.47 -8.73
N ALA A 65 47.04 -9.79 -8.02
CA ALA A 65 47.25 -9.40 -6.63
C ALA A 65 47.45 -7.87 -6.50
N PRO A 66 46.95 -7.21 -5.44
CA PRO A 66 47.15 -5.78 -5.24
C PRO A 66 48.48 -5.44 -4.53
N ASP A 67 49.16 -4.43 -5.06
CA ASP A 67 50.35 -3.75 -4.51
C ASP A 67 50.03 -2.97 -3.20
N PRO A 68 50.88 -3.05 -2.15
CA PRO A 68 50.58 -2.45 -0.83
C PRO A 68 51.02 -0.97 -0.64
N THR A 69 51.16 -0.15 -1.68
CA THR A 69 51.65 1.25 -1.52
C THR A 69 50.71 2.36 -1.99
N ALA A 70 49.39 2.11 -2.05
CA ALA A 70 48.41 3.16 -2.36
C ALA A 70 47.84 3.80 -1.08
N THR A 71 48.39 4.97 -0.76
CA THR A 71 48.04 5.86 0.34
C THR A 71 46.54 6.22 0.39
N ARG A 72 46.00 6.18 1.60
CA ARG A 72 44.63 6.52 2.00
C ARG A 72 44.36 8.03 1.82
N GLN A 73 43.28 8.41 1.12
CA GLN A 73 42.69 9.75 1.27
C GLN A 73 41.18 9.67 1.42
N THR A 74 40.74 10.02 2.62
CA THR A 74 39.38 10.27 3.06
C THR A 74 38.94 11.63 2.52
N GLY A 75 37.74 11.72 1.94
CA GLY A 75 37.20 12.97 1.42
C GLY A 75 35.70 13.07 1.63
N ILE A 76 35.31 13.71 2.74
CA ILE A 76 33.96 14.18 3.02
C ILE A 76 33.65 15.30 2.04
N GLY A 77 32.74 15.08 1.10
CA GLY A 77 32.31 16.08 0.12
C GLY A 77 31.11 16.90 0.60
N THR A 78 31.33 17.89 1.46
CA THR A 78 30.38 19.00 1.62
C THR A 78 30.50 19.91 0.40
N ALA A 79 29.54 19.87 -0.53
CA ALA A 79 29.49 20.80 -1.64
C ALA A 79 29.10 22.20 -1.13
N ARG A 80 30.14 22.98 -0.84
CA ARG A 80 30.12 24.41 -0.52
C ARG A 80 30.02 25.19 -1.82
N TRP A 81 28.91 25.91 -2.01
CA TRP A 81 28.73 26.85 -3.12
C TRP A 81 29.68 28.03 -2.91
N ALA A 82 30.75 28.07 -3.70
CA ALA A 82 31.68 29.20 -3.74
C ALA A 82 31.15 30.24 -4.74
N ALA A 83 30.92 31.45 -4.23
CA ALA A 83 30.77 32.65 -5.02
C ALA A 83 32.17 33.15 -5.41
N ASP A 84 32.43 33.27 -6.71
CA ASP A 84 33.62 33.95 -7.22
C ASP A 84 33.19 35.11 -8.14
N HIS A 85 33.65 36.31 -7.78
CA HIS A 85 33.58 37.54 -8.55
C HIS A 85 34.97 37.87 -9.12
N ALA A 86 35.10 37.95 -10.44
CA ALA A 86 36.07 38.78 -11.19
C ALA A 86 35.71 38.59 -12.68
N GLY A 87 35.41 39.59 -13.50
CA GLY A 87 35.99 40.92 -13.62
C GLY A 87 36.40 41.05 -15.09
N HIS A 88 35.54 41.65 -15.94
CA HIS A 88 35.91 42.09 -17.29
C HIS A 88 35.03 43.27 -17.72
N ARG A 89 35.68 44.42 -17.95
CA ARG A 89 35.24 45.50 -18.85
C ARG A 89 36.39 45.69 -19.84
N PRO A 90 36.10 45.87 -21.15
CA PRO A 90 35.98 47.24 -21.62
C PRO A 90 34.95 47.49 -22.74
N GLY A 91 34.47 48.73 -22.75
CA GLY A 91 34.01 49.57 -23.86
C GLY A 91 33.51 48.93 -25.16
N HIS A 92 32.18 48.88 -25.32
CA HIS A 92 31.55 48.89 -26.63
C HIS A 92 30.92 50.26 -26.89
N ALA A 93 31.27 50.82 -28.05
CA ALA A 93 30.89 52.14 -28.52
C ALA A 93 29.36 52.34 -28.48
N PHE A 94 28.95 53.53 -28.04
CA PHE A 94 27.59 54.02 -28.15
C PHE A 94 27.21 54.15 -29.63
N ALA A 95 26.71 53.06 -30.21
CA ALA A 95 25.92 53.11 -31.42
C ALA A 95 24.64 53.90 -31.08
N ARG A 96 24.55 55.13 -31.60
CA ARG A 96 23.35 55.96 -31.54
C ARG A 96 22.21 55.19 -32.21
N GLN A 97 21.37 54.54 -31.39
CA GLN A 97 20.13 53.96 -31.85
C GLN A 97 19.23 55.10 -32.30
N ARG A 98 19.05 55.23 -33.61
CA ARG A 98 18.03 56.08 -34.21
C ARG A 98 16.68 55.63 -33.63
N PRO A 99 15.86 56.53 -33.04
CA PRO A 99 14.49 56.18 -32.69
C PRO A 99 13.74 56.03 -34.01
N GLY A 100 13.76 54.81 -34.56
CA GLY A 100 12.75 54.41 -35.54
C GLY A 100 11.42 54.63 -34.86
N ARG A 101 10.57 55.48 -35.45
CA ARG A 101 9.20 55.74 -35.02
C ARG A 101 8.56 54.41 -34.62
N ALA A 102 8.32 54.23 -33.33
CA ALA A 102 7.44 53.20 -32.82
C ALA A 102 6.00 53.56 -33.22
N THR A 103 5.70 53.39 -34.51
CA THR A 103 4.33 53.40 -35.01
C THR A 103 3.66 52.15 -34.46
N GLY A 104 2.94 52.33 -33.36
CA GLY A 104 1.90 51.42 -32.88
C GLY A 104 2.38 50.00 -32.58
N LEU A 105 2.95 49.80 -31.39
CA LEU A 105 2.73 48.56 -30.65
C LEU A 105 1.41 48.74 -29.93
N TRP A 106 0.32 48.47 -30.66
CA TRP A 106 -1.03 48.53 -30.14
C TRP A 106 -1.12 47.61 -28.93
N SER A 107 -1.88 48.06 -27.94
CA SER A 107 -1.96 47.55 -26.59
C SER A 107 -2.53 46.11 -26.49
N ASP A 108 -1.81 45.10 -26.98
CA ASP A 108 -2.20 43.69 -26.89
C ASP A 108 -2.04 43.09 -25.47
N ARG A 109 -1.51 43.86 -24.51
CA ARG A 109 -1.51 43.49 -23.09
C ARG A 109 -2.93 43.37 -22.52
N GLY A 110 -3.92 43.99 -23.15
CA GLY A 110 -5.33 43.86 -22.79
C GLY A 110 -5.97 42.53 -23.21
N SER A 111 -5.53 41.92 -24.33
CA SER A 111 -6.10 40.66 -24.83
C SER A 111 -5.53 39.45 -24.08
N ALA A 112 -4.21 39.38 -23.90
CA ALA A 112 -3.56 38.26 -23.22
C ALA A 112 -4.06 38.04 -21.78
N THR A 113 -4.39 39.13 -21.07
CA THR A 113 -4.93 39.06 -19.71
C THR A 113 -6.37 38.52 -19.72
N LEU A 114 -7.17 38.89 -20.71
CA LEU A 114 -8.58 38.50 -20.83
C LEU A 114 -8.71 37.07 -21.37
N GLU A 115 -7.86 36.68 -22.32
CA GLU A 115 -7.74 35.29 -22.79
C GLU A 115 -7.36 34.35 -21.65
N LEU A 116 -6.35 34.72 -20.85
CA LEU A 116 -5.98 33.93 -19.67
C LEU A 116 -7.09 33.93 -18.62
N ALA A 117 -7.81 35.04 -18.42
CA ALA A 117 -8.93 35.08 -17.48
C ALA A 117 -10.06 34.09 -17.84
N VAL A 118 -10.28 33.86 -19.15
CA VAL A 118 -11.27 32.88 -19.63
C VAL A 118 -10.72 31.45 -19.63
N LEU A 119 -9.44 31.25 -19.97
CA LEU A 119 -8.82 29.92 -20.01
C LEU A 119 -8.40 29.38 -18.64
N ALA A 120 -8.00 30.25 -17.71
CA ALA A 120 -7.47 29.86 -16.41
C ALA A 120 -8.44 28.99 -15.59
N PRO A 121 -9.76 29.27 -15.51
CA PRO A 121 -10.69 28.37 -14.82
C PRO A 121 -10.71 26.96 -15.40
N GLY A 122 -10.65 26.83 -16.74
CA GLY A 122 -10.59 25.54 -17.41
C GLY A 122 -9.28 24.79 -17.12
N LEU A 123 -8.16 25.50 -17.11
CA LEU A 123 -6.86 24.92 -16.76
C LEU A 123 -6.79 24.48 -15.28
N LEU A 124 -7.31 25.30 -14.37
CA LEU A 124 -7.41 24.96 -12.94
C LEU A 124 -8.30 23.75 -12.72
N LEU A 125 -9.44 23.67 -13.43
CA LEU A 125 -10.32 22.50 -13.40
C LEU A 125 -9.58 21.25 -13.89
N LEU A 126 -8.85 21.35 -15.01
CA LEU A 126 -8.06 20.23 -15.55
C LEU A 126 -7.01 19.74 -14.55
N ILE A 127 -6.26 20.66 -13.92
CA ILE A 127 -5.26 20.32 -12.90
C ILE A 127 -5.93 19.65 -11.70
N ALA A 128 -7.06 20.17 -11.23
CA ALA A 128 -7.81 19.59 -10.13
C ALA A 128 -8.29 18.16 -10.45
N LEU A 129 -8.78 17.92 -11.66
CA LEU A 129 -9.19 16.59 -12.12
C LEU A 129 -8.00 15.62 -12.18
N ILE A 130 -6.85 16.05 -12.68
CA ILE A 130 -5.62 15.23 -12.71
C ILE A 130 -5.18 14.89 -11.28
N ALA A 131 -5.17 15.87 -10.38
CA ALA A 131 -4.80 15.65 -8.98
C ALA A 131 -5.76 14.67 -8.28
N LEU A 132 -7.07 14.82 -8.52
CA LEU A 132 -8.10 13.92 -8.00
C LEU A 132 -7.93 12.50 -8.55
N ALA A 133 -7.70 12.35 -9.86
CA ALA A 133 -7.43 11.06 -10.49
C ALA A 133 -6.16 10.40 -9.94
N GLY A 134 -5.10 11.18 -9.71
CA GLY A 134 -3.86 10.68 -9.10
C GLY A 134 -4.07 10.18 -7.68
N ARG A 135 -4.79 10.93 -6.84
CA ARG A 135 -5.16 10.49 -5.48
C ARG A 135 -6.04 9.25 -5.50
N TYR A 136 -6.99 9.17 -6.44
CA TYR A 136 -7.84 8.00 -6.63
C TYR A 136 -7.01 6.76 -6.97
N ALA A 137 -6.09 6.86 -7.93
CA ALA A 137 -5.24 5.75 -8.34
C ALA A 137 -4.33 5.24 -7.21
N VAL A 138 -3.81 6.15 -6.38
CA VAL A 138 -3.03 5.77 -5.18
C VAL A 138 -3.90 5.03 -4.17
N ALA A 139 -5.12 5.52 -3.91
CA ALA A 139 -6.02 4.89 -2.97
C ALA A 139 -6.50 3.51 -3.45
N ASP A 140 -6.81 3.39 -4.74
CA ASP A 140 -7.22 2.14 -5.38
C ASP A 140 -6.11 1.07 -5.25
N GLY A 141 -4.88 1.44 -5.63
CA GLY A 141 -3.72 0.56 -5.49
C GLY A 141 -3.44 0.15 -4.05
N ALA A 142 -3.63 1.05 -3.08
CA ALA A 142 -3.46 0.74 -1.66
C ALA A 142 -4.52 -0.26 -1.14
N VAL A 143 -5.77 -0.17 -1.62
CA VAL A 143 -6.83 -1.12 -1.27
C VAL A 143 -6.57 -2.50 -1.90
N ASP A 144 -6.04 -2.53 -3.13
CA ASP A 144 -5.57 -3.77 -3.78
C ASP A 144 -4.42 -4.44 -3.01
N GLN A 145 -3.40 -3.67 -2.62
CA GLN A 145 -2.29 -4.21 -1.83
C GLN A 145 -2.79 -4.74 -0.47
N ALA A 146 -3.67 -4.00 0.20
CA ALA A 146 -4.25 -4.43 1.48
C ALA A 146 -5.04 -5.76 1.34
N ALA A 147 -5.83 -5.91 0.27
CA ALA A 147 -6.54 -7.16 0.01
C ALA A 147 -5.58 -8.33 -0.23
N ALA A 148 -4.53 -8.12 -1.02
CA ALA A 148 -3.52 -9.13 -1.32
C ALA A 148 -2.74 -9.59 -0.08
N GLU A 149 -2.29 -8.64 0.75
CA GLU A 149 -1.61 -8.92 2.01
C GLU A 149 -2.52 -9.66 2.99
N ALA A 150 -3.78 -9.24 3.11
CA ALA A 150 -4.77 -9.89 3.97
C ALA A 150 -5.07 -11.33 3.52
N ALA A 151 -5.24 -11.56 2.22
CA ALA A 151 -5.45 -12.91 1.68
C ALA A 151 -4.28 -13.84 1.98
N ARG A 152 -3.05 -13.33 1.84
CA ARG A 152 -1.83 -14.07 2.19
C ARG A 152 -1.73 -14.34 3.68
N ALA A 153 -2.06 -13.37 4.53
CA ALA A 153 -2.05 -13.56 5.97
C ALA A 153 -3.05 -14.63 6.42
N ALA A 154 -4.25 -14.64 5.85
CA ALA A 154 -5.24 -15.66 6.15
C ALA A 154 -4.86 -17.06 5.64
N SER A 155 -4.22 -17.17 4.48
CA SER A 155 -3.79 -18.47 3.94
C SER A 155 -2.67 -19.13 4.73
N LEU A 156 -1.97 -18.39 5.59
CA LEU A 156 -0.95 -18.90 6.52
C LEU A 156 -1.54 -19.47 7.82
N GLN A 157 -2.82 -19.22 8.10
CA GLN A 157 -3.45 -19.63 9.35
C GLN A 157 -3.99 -21.07 9.28
N ARG A 158 -3.93 -21.77 10.41
CA ARG A 158 -4.37 -23.18 10.49
C ARG A 158 -5.87 -23.35 10.63
N THR A 159 -6.57 -22.34 11.14
CA THR A 159 -8.00 -22.41 11.41
C THR A 159 -8.75 -21.27 10.70
N PRO A 160 -10.00 -21.49 10.29
CA PRO A 160 -10.85 -20.44 9.73
C PRO A 160 -11.05 -19.23 10.64
N ALA A 161 -11.13 -19.42 11.96
CA ALA A 161 -11.29 -18.30 12.89
C ALA A 161 -10.04 -17.42 12.88
N ALA A 162 -8.86 -18.01 13.12
CA ALA A 162 -7.59 -17.30 13.08
C ALA A 162 -7.33 -16.65 11.70
N GLY A 163 -7.72 -17.32 10.61
CA GLY A 163 -7.64 -16.77 9.25
C GLY A 163 -8.43 -15.47 9.07
N ARG A 164 -9.67 -15.43 9.56
CA ARG A 164 -10.50 -14.21 9.48
C ARG A 164 -9.93 -13.08 10.32
N ASP A 165 -9.53 -13.38 11.55
CA ASP A 165 -8.97 -12.39 12.47
C ASP A 165 -7.67 -11.80 11.92
N ALA A 166 -6.77 -12.65 11.40
CA ALA A 166 -5.50 -12.23 10.80
C ALA A 166 -5.71 -11.40 9.52
N ALA A 167 -6.60 -11.81 8.61
CA ALA A 167 -6.90 -11.01 7.41
C ALA A 167 -7.46 -9.64 7.78
N ALA A 168 -8.41 -9.58 8.72
CA ALA A 168 -9.03 -8.33 9.12
C ALA A 168 -8.02 -7.38 9.76
N GLU A 169 -7.11 -7.90 10.59
CA GLU A 169 -6.06 -7.08 11.21
C GLU A 169 -5.05 -6.57 10.18
N VAL A 170 -4.55 -7.44 9.31
CA VAL A 170 -3.59 -7.06 8.26
C VAL A 170 -4.20 -6.06 7.28
N ALA A 171 -5.46 -6.24 6.89
CA ALA A 171 -6.15 -5.26 6.03
C ALA A 171 -6.21 -3.88 6.70
N ARG A 172 -6.54 -3.80 7.99
CA ARG A 172 -6.58 -2.52 8.74
C ARG A 172 -5.19 -1.90 8.85
N SER A 173 -4.17 -2.68 9.19
CA SER A 173 -2.81 -2.17 9.31
C SER A 173 -2.24 -1.71 7.96
N ALA A 174 -2.53 -2.44 6.87
CA ALA A 174 -2.10 -2.07 5.53
C ALA A 174 -2.75 -0.75 5.09
N LEU A 175 -4.06 -0.60 5.27
CA LEU A 175 -4.76 0.65 4.96
C LEU A 175 -4.23 1.83 5.79
N ALA A 176 -4.01 1.62 7.09
CA ALA A 176 -3.43 2.64 7.97
C ALA A 176 -1.99 3.02 7.58
N GLY A 177 -1.17 2.04 7.19
CA GLY A 177 0.19 2.25 6.71
C GLY A 177 0.28 3.05 5.42
N GLN A 178 -0.76 2.97 4.57
CA GLN A 178 -0.90 3.79 3.36
C GLN A 178 -1.56 5.16 3.63
N GLY A 179 -1.86 5.48 4.89
CA GLY A 179 -2.50 6.74 5.29
C GLY A 179 -3.97 6.84 4.86
N LEU A 180 -4.63 5.72 4.51
CA LEU A 180 -6.03 5.72 4.11
C LEU A 180 -6.94 5.65 5.34
N SER A 181 -7.72 6.71 5.54
CA SER A 181 -8.77 6.78 6.56
C SER A 181 -10.14 6.51 5.93
N CYS A 182 -10.55 5.24 5.87
CA CYS A 182 -11.89 4.86 5.46
C CYS A 182 -12.94 5.39 6.45
N LEU A 183 -14.13 5.77 5.97
CA LEU A 183 -15.26 6.07 6.85
C LEU A 183 -15.67 4.86 7.69
N ARG A 184 -15.58 3.68 7.07
CA ARG A 184 -15.77 2.37 7.68
C ARG A 184 -14.96 1.37 6.87
N THR A 185 -14.19 0.52 7.52
CA THR A 185 -13.49 -0.58 6.83
C THR A 185 -14.33 -1.83 6.92
N GLU A 186 -14.73 -2.37 5.76
CA GLU A 186 -15.46 -3.63 5.66
C GLU A 186 -14.56 -4.67 5.00
N VAL A 187 -14.29 -5.77 5.70
CA VAL A 187 -13.44 -6.86 5.21
C VAL A 187 -14.27 -8.13 5.21
N ASP A 188 -14.51 -8.68 4.02
CA ASP A 188 -15.16 -9.96 3.82
C ASP A 188 -14.10 -11.02 3.52
N VAL A 189 -14.10 -12.13 4.27
CA VAL A 189 -13.04 -13.13 4.22
C VAL A 189 -13.65 -14.52 4.06
N ASP A 190 -13.49 -15.09 2.88
CA ASP A 190 -13.83 -16.49 2.60
C ASP A 190 -12.62 -17.39 2.89
N VAL A 191 -12.67 -18.04 4.05
CA VAL A 191 -11.68 -19.01 4.54
C VAL A 191 -12.13 -20.47 4.34
N SER A 192 -13.14 -20.72 3.51
CA SER A 192 -13.65 -22.07 3.24
C SER A 192 -12.54 -23.02 2.76
N GLY A 193 -11.58 -22.52 1.98
CA GLY A 193 -10.43 -23.29 1.50
C GLY A 193 -9.48 -23.77 2.60
N LEU A 194 -9.48 -23.20 3.80
CA LEU A 194 -8.69 -23.71 4.94
C LEU A 194 -9.23 -25.06 5.46
N ARG A 195 -10.48 -25.40 5.13
CA ARG A 195 -11.10 -26.69 5.45
C ARG A 195 -11.12 -27.67 4.27
N ALA A 196 -10.44 -27.35 3.17
CA ALA A 196 -10.38 -28.23 2.01
C ALA A 196 -9.84 -29.62 2.41
N PRO A 197 -10.41 -30.72 1.89
CA PRO A 197 -9.90 -32.07 2.13
C PRO A 197 -8.44 -32.22 1.67
N PRO A 198 -7.65 -33.13 2.28
CA PRO A 198 -6.31 -33.45 1.81
C PRO A 198 -6.31 -33.81 0.32
N GLY A 199 -5.32 -33.33 -0.43
CA GLY A 199 -5.21 -33.53 -1.88
C GLY A 199 -5.96 -32.51 -2.74
N GLN A 200 -6.77 -31.61 -2.15
CA GLN A 200 -7.37 -30.48 -2.86
C GLN A 200 -6.67 -29.17 -2.48
N ARG A 201 -6.42 -28.31 -3.48
CA ARG A 201 -5.85 -26.99 -3.23
C ARG A 201 -6.94 -26.05 -2.71
N GLY A 202 -6.88 -25.72 -1.42
CA GLY A 202 -7.69 -24.67 -0.83
C GLY A 202 -7.31 -23.28 -1.33
N ARG A 203 -8.27 -22.36 -1.35
CA ARG A 203 -8.04 -20.93 -1.61
C ARG A 203 -8.74 -20.10 -0.55
N VAL A 204 -8.15 -18.96 -0.22
CA VAL A 204 -8.76 -17.93 0.62
C VAL A 204 -9.01 -16.71 -0.24
N THR A 205 -10.21 -16.14 -0.17
CA THR A 205 -10.58 -14.92 -0.88
C THR A 205 -10.84 -13.82 0.15
N VAL A 206 -10.26 -12.65 -0.05
CA VAL A 206 -10.51 -11.47 0.79
C VAL A 206 -11.01 -10.35 -0.09
N THR A 207 -12.13 -9.74 0.31
CA THR A 207 -12.67 -8.54 -0.31
C THR A 207 -12.64 -7.41 0.70
N VAL A 208 -11.93 -6.33 0.36
CA VAL A 208 -11.84 -5.12 1.17
C VAL A 208 -12.70 -4.04 0.53
N ARG A 209 -13.57 -3.40 1.33
CA ARG A 209 -14.37 -2.24 0.93
C ARG A 209 -14.03 -1.05 1.81
N CYS A 210 -13.69 0.07 1.17
CA CYS A 210 -13.27 1.31 1.81
C CYS A 210 -14.06 2.50 1.22
N PRO A 211 -15.19 2.89 1.82
CA PRO A 211 -15.83 4.17 1.55
C PRO A 211 -14.95 5.35 2.00
N LEU A 212 -14.57 6.19 1.05
CA LEU A 212 -13.79 7.42 1.25
C LEU A 212 -14.66 8.66 1.07
N ARG A 213 -14.38 9.70 1.87
CA ARG A 213 -14.91 11.05 1.62
C ARG A 213 -14.07 11.73 0.57
N VAL A 214 -14.72 12.31 -0.43
CA VAL A 214 -14.07 13.25 -1.35
C VAL A 214 -14.00 14.59 -0.61
N ALA A 215 -12.89 14.82 0.11
CA ALA A 215 -12.76 15.92 1.07
C ALA A 215 -12.74 17.33 0.45
N ASP A 216 -12.63 17.44 -0.87
CA ASP A 216 -12.30 18.69 -1.53
C ASP A 216 -13.51 19.42 -2.17
N LEU A 217 -14.75 18.95 -1.96
CA LEU A 217 -15.96 19.63 -2.47
C LEU A 217 -16.88 20.11 -1.33
N PRO A 218 -17.30 21.40 -1.30
CA PRO A 218 -18.23 21.94 -0.30
C PRO A 218 -19.68 21.44 -0.43
N LEU A 219 -19.93 20.51 -1.35
CA LEU A 219 -21.24 19.91 -1.61
C LEU A 219 -21.36 18.60 -0.83
N ARG A 220 -22.59 18.23 -0.44
CA ARG A 220 -22.91 16.90 0.13
C ARG A 220 -22.76 15.82 -0.95
N VAL A 221 -21.53 15.55 -1.35
CA VAL A 221 -21.20 14.50 -2.31
C VAL A 221 -21.29 13.13 -1.64
N PRO A 222 -21.81 12.11 -2.36
CA PRO A 222 -21.80 10.75 -1.87
C PRO A 222 -20.36 10.27 -1.65
N ALA A 223 -20.15 9.40 -0.67
CA ALA A 223 -18.86 8.74 -0.48
C ALA A 223 -18.57 7.84 -1.69
N ILE A 224 -17.29 7.75 -2.08
CA ILE A 224 -16.85 6.83 -3.11
C ILE A 224 -16.35 5.56 -2.42
N THR A 225 -16.87 4.40 -2.81
CA THR A 225 -16.47 3.12 -2.22
C THR A 225 -15.46 2.44 -3.11
N LEU A 226 -14.22 2.30 -2.63
CA LEU A 226 -13.21 1.46 -3.26
C LEU A 226 -13.43 0.01 -2.82
N THR A 227 -13.32 -0.92 -3.76
CA THR A 227 -13.47 -2.35 -3.49
C THR A 227 -12.37 -3.12 -4.19
N ALA A 228 -11.58 -3.89 -3.45
CA ALA A 228 -10.60 -4.80 -4.00
C ALA A 228 -10.85 -6.23 -3.52
N THR A 229 -10.61 -7.21 -4.39
CA THR A 229 -10.68 -8.62 -4.06
C THR A 229 -9.37 -9.30 -4.42
N ALA A 230 -8.79 -10.02 -3.47
CA ALA A 230 -7.60 -10.82 -3.69
C ALA A 230 -7.82 -12.27 -3.28
N VAL A 231 -7.13 -13.18 -3.96
CA VAL A 231 -7.20 -14.62 -3.72
C VAL A 231 -5.80 -15.15 -3.47
N SER A 232 -5.63 -15.91 -2.38
CA SER A 232 -4.37 -16.58 -2.04
C SER A 232 -4.59 -18.10 -1.94
N PRO A 233 -3.71 -18.92 -2.53
CA PRO A 233 -3.74 -20.36 -2.30
C PRO A 233 -3.36 -20.70 -0.86
N VAL A 234 -4.01 -21.71 -0.29
CA VAL A 234 -3.66 -22.25 1.03
C VAL A 234 -2.41 -23.12 0.89
N ASP A 235 -1.42 -22.89 1.75
CA ASP A 235 -0.26 -23.75 1.83
C ASP A 235 -0.61 -25.02 2.62
N THR A 236 -0.85 -26.10 1.87
CA THR A 236 -1.20 -27.41 2.44
C THR A 236 0.01 -28.26 2.83
N TYR A 237 1.23 -27.82 2.51
CA TYR A 237 2.46 -28.60 2.73
C TYR A 237 3.19 -28.26 4.02
N ARG A 238 2.75 -27.24 4.75
CA ARG A 238 3.31 -26.91 6.06
C ARG A 238 2.83 -27.93 7.11
N GLU A 239 3.77 -28.64 7.72
CA GLU A 239 3.50 -29.70 8.71
C GLU A 239 2.53 -29.21 9.80
N ARG A 240 1.49 -30.02 10.02
CA ARG A 240 0.34 -29.75 10.90
C ARG A 240 0.66 -30.15 12.33
#